data_AF-A0A6N7PM91-F1
#
_entry.id   AF-A0A6N7PM91-F1
#
_cell.length_a   1.000
_cell.length_b   1.000
_cell.length_c   1.000
_cell.angle_alpha   90.00
_cell.angle_beta   90.00
_cell.angle_gamma   90.00
#
_symmetry.space_group_name_H-M   'P 1'
#
loop_
_entity.id
_entity.type
_entity.pdbx_description
1 polymer ?
#
loop_
_entity_poly.entity_id
_entity_poly.type
_entity_poly.pdbx_seq_one_letter_code
_entity_poly.pdbx_strand_id
1 'polypeptide(L)'
;MNNGPKALYNGPTTCDITDIKDHVVDLPEGEMQHRRFEKEGIADVLVELAKAKTGALTQAGVAFEVVERIEMRSARLAVIRKKKAEAKKLYEVLDETEANEEDAREGDIALVARTAQTASKHVDPSLAALFEKTMKYYSQIGDKAAATRRRNLKAAAEAAARTADKANADPS
;
A
#
# COMPACT_ATOMS: atom_id res chain seq x y z
N MET A 1 -13.14 -0.41 -19.19
CA MET A 1 -13.30 0.15 -17.83
C MET A 1 -13.01 1.62 -17.95
N ASN A 2 -14.03 2.48 -17.81
CA ASN A 2 -13.82 3.93 -17.76
C ASN A 2 -13.21 4.23 -16.39
N ASN A 3 -11.89 4.42 -16.35
CA ASN A 3 -11.26 5.08 -15.23
C ASN A 3 -11.74 6.53 -15.30
N GLY A 4 -12.39 7.01 -14.23
CA GLY A 4 -12.81 8.41 -14.13
C GLY A 4 -11.64 9.37 -14.35
N PRO A 5 -11.90 10.67 -14.56
CA PRO A 5 -10.85 11.64 -14.85
C PRO A 5 -9.77 11.59 -13.76
N LYS A 6 -8.51 11.33 -14.15
CA LYS A 6 -7.35 11.41 -13.26
C LYS A 6 -7.25 12.86 -12.76
N ALA A 7 -7.57 13.08 -11.49
CA ALA A 7 -7.45 14.40 -10.87
C ALA A 7 -6.06 14.54 -10.25
N LEU A 8 -5.42 15.69 -10.48
CA LEU A 8 -4.19 16.03 -9.78
C LEU A 8 -4.48 16.13 -8.28
N TYR A 9 -3.57 15.61 -7.47
CA TYR A 9 -3.66 15.76 -6.03
C TYR A 9 -3.58 17.24 -5.64
N ASN A 10 -4.59 17.71 -4.91
CA ASN A 10 -4.75 19.10 -4.48
C ASN A 10 -4.71 19.25 -2.95
N GLY A 11 -4.31 18.20 -2.23
CA GLY A 11 -4.18 18.22 -0.78
C GLY A 11 -2.82 18.74 -0.30
N PRO A 12 -2.54 18.66 1.01
CA PRO A 12 -1.27 19.06 1.58
C PRO A 12 -0.09 18.30 0.96
N THR A 13 0.95 19.01 0.53
CA THR A 13 2.16 18.41 -0.06
C THR A 13 3.29 18.23 0.94
N THR A 14 3.09 18.64 2.19
CA THR A 14 4.08 18.57 3.26
C THR A 14 3.44 18.04 4.53
N CYS A 15 4.20 17.24 5.29
CA CYS A 15 3.87 16.83 6.65
C CYS A 15 5.01 17.27 7.56
N ASP A 16 4.86 18.44 8.18
CA ASP A 16 5.83 18.98 9.12
C ASP A 16 5.57 18.43 10.53
N ILE A 17 6.62 17.89 11.17
CA ILE A 17 6.60 17.34 12.55
C ILE A 17 7.52 18.13 13.49
N THR A 18 8.00 19.30 13.08
CA THR A 18 8.94 20.13 13.84
C THR A 18 8.41 20.49 15.22
N ASP A 19 7.10 20.67 15.35
CA ASP A 19 6.39 20.97 16.61
C ASP A 19 6.48 19.84 17.66
N ILE A 20 6.73 18.60 17.22
CA ILE A 20 6.84 17.43 18.09
C ILE A 20 8.21 16.76 18.04
N LYS A 21 9.22 17.38 17.40
CA LYS A 21 10.54 16.76 17.12
C LYS A 21 11.21 16.17 18.37
N ASP A 22 11.09 16.84 19.52
CA ASP A 22 11.73 16.44 20.79
C ASP A 22 10.97 15.28 21.47
N HIS A 23 9.94 14.76 20.82
CA HIS A 23 9.08 13.69 21.31
C HIS A 23 8.89 12.54 20.30
N VAL A 24 9.48 12.64 19.11
CA VAL A 24 9.50 11.56 18.13
C VAL A 24 10.58 10.56 18.52
N VAL A 25 10.25 9.28 18.48
CA VAL A 25 11.16 8.19 18.83
C VAL A 25 11.15 7.19 17.68
N ASP A 26 12.35 6.83 17.22
CA ASP A 26 12.55 5.69 16.33
C ASP A 26 12.79 4.44 17.20
N LEU A 27 11.89 3.47 17.10
CA LEU A 27 11.95 2.25 17.90
C LEU A 27 12.58 1.14 17.05
N PRO A 28 13.54 0.37 17.60
CA PRO A 28 14.05 -0.82 16.93
C PRO A 28 12.95 -1.81 16.57
N GLU A 29 13.24 -2.65 15.57
CA GLU A 29 12.31 -3.70 15.14
C GLU A 29 11.92 -4.61 16.32
N GLY A 30 10.63 -4.94 16.43
CA GLY A 30 10.09 -5.78 17.50
C GLY A 30 9.77 -5.06 18.82
N GLU A 31 10.32 -3.86 19.08
CA GLU A 31 10.06 -3.15 20.35
C GLU A 31 8.61 -2.70 20.54
N MET A 32 7.82 -2.65 19.46
CA MET A 32 6.40 -2.31 19.50
C MET A 32 5.56 -3.38 20.22
N GLN A 33 6.00 -4.65 20.24
CA GLN A 33 5.19 -5.79 20.68
C GLN A 33 4.82 -5.76 22.17
N HIS A 34 5.67 -5.17 23.02
CA HIS A 34 5.48 -5.14 24.48
C HIS A 34 4.98 -3.80 25.00
N ARG A 35 4.66 -2.85 24.12
CA ARG A 35 4.15 -1.53 24.52
C ARG A 35 2.67 -1.63 24.88
N ARG A 36 2.26 -0.80 25.85
CA ARG A 36 0.84 -0.67 26.23
C ARG A 36 0.19 0.36 25.33
N PHE A 37 -0.97 0.02 24.78
CA PHE A 37 -1.75 0.90 23.93
C PHE A 37 -2.96 1.45 24.68
N GLU A 38 -3.52 2.51 24.10
CA GLU A 38 -4.80 3.05 24.51
C GLU A 38 -5.88 1.96 24.46
N LYS A 39 -6.76 1.98 25.46
CA LYS A 39 -7.92 1.09 25.55
C LYS A 39 -9.19 1.90 25.30
N GLU A 40 -10.25 1.17 24.96
CA GLU A 40 -11.60 1.73 24.93
C GLU A 40 -11.94 2.40 26.27
N GLY A 41 -12.65 3.53 26.22
CA GLY A 41 -13.04 4.31 27.39
C GLY A 41 -12.04 5.36 27.89
N ILE A 42 -10.90 5.57 27.21
CA ILE A 42 -9.91 6.58 27.65
C ILE A 42 -10.48 7.99 27.75
N ALA A 43 -11.43 8.37 26.87
CA ALA A 43 -12.01 9.70 26.86
C ALA A 43 -12.78 9.98 28.17
N ASP A 44 -13.56 9.00 28.62
CA ASP A 44 -14.30 9.08 29.88
C ASP A 44 -13.35 9.16 31.07
N VAL A 45 -12.27 8.38 31.06
CA VAL A 45 -11.20 8.45 32.08
C VAL A 45 -10.55 9.82 32.12
N LEU A 46 -10.26 10.45 30.98
CA LEU A 46 -9.67 11.80 30.95
C LEU A 46 -10.65 12.85 31.51
N VAL A 47 -11.94 12.73 31.23
CA VAL A 47 -12.99 13.59 31.81
C VAL A 47 -13.10 13.39 33.32
N GLU A 48 -13.05 12.14 33.79
CA GLU A 48 -13.06 11.81 35.21
C GLU A 48 -11.84 12.40 35.93
N LEU A 49 -10.64 12.18 35.39
CA LEU A 49 -9.40 12.70 35.95
C LEU A 49 -9.40 14.24 36.00
N ALA A 50 -9.91 14.90 34.97
CA ALA A 50 -10.04 16.36 34.94
C ALA A 50 -10.99 16.87 36.05
N LYS A 51 -12.08 16.16 36.35
CA LYS A 51 -13.00 16.51 37.46
C LYS A 51 -12.37 16.24 38.83
N ALA A 52 -11.62 15.16 38.96
CA ALA A 52 -10.98 14.73 40.22
C ALA A 52 -9.97 15.75 40.76
N LYS A 53 -9.46 16.65 39.90
CA LYS A 53 -8.58 17.77 40.25
C LYS A 53 -9.13 18.70 41.33
N THR A 54 -10.45 18.71 41.55
CA THR A 54 -11.11 19.57 42.54
C THR A 54 -11.04 19.07 43.98
N GLY A 55 -10.29 17.99 44.27
CA GLY A 55 -9.96 17.57 45.63
C GLY A 55 -9.85 16.06 45.85
N ALA A 56 -10.46 15.26 44.96
CA ALA A 56 -10.44 13.80 45.05
C ALA A 56 -9.02 13.22 44.90
N LEU A 57 -8.17 13.85 44.08
CA LEU A 57 -6.76 13.44 43.92
C LEU A 57 -5.99 13.53 45.23
N THR A 58 -6.16 14.62 45.98
CA THR A 58 -5.51 14.82 47.28
C THR A 58 -5.96 13.78 48.28
N GLN A 59 -7.26 13.46 48.32
CA GLN A 59 -7.80 12.40 49.19
C GLN A 59 -7.24 11.02 48.84
N ALA A 60 -6.98 10.76 47.56
CA ALA A 60 -6.36 9.53 47.08
C ALA A 60 -4.82 9.50 47.23
N GLY A 61 -4.20 10.57 47.74
CA GLY A 61 -2.74 10.70 47.82
C GLY A 61 -2.05 10.75 46.45
N VAL A 62 -2.77 11.13 45.40
CA VAL A 62 -2.25 11.25 44.04
C VAL A 62 -1.80 12.68 43.79
N ALA A 63 -0.53 12.83 43.43
CA ALA A 63 0.04 14.12 43.08
C ALA A 63 -0.59 14.68 41.78
N PHE A 64 -0.94 15.97 41.78
CA PHE A 64 -1.62 16.65 40.68
C PHE A 64 -0.84 16.56 39.35
N GLU A 65 0.49 16.61 39.45
CA GLU A 65 1.44 16.54 38.34
C GLU A 65 1.32 15.20 37.58
N VAL A 66 0.83 14.14 38.22
CA VAL A 66 0.57 12.86 37.54
C VAL A 66 -0.54 13.02 36.51
N VAL A 67 -1.63 13.71 36.89
CA VAL A 67 -2.77 13.95 35.99
C VAL A 67 -2.39 14.93 34.88
N GLU A 68 -1.65 15.99 35.19
CA GLU A 68 -1.12 16.90 34.16
C GLU A 68 -0.25 16.18 33.13
N ARG A 69 0.63 15.27 33.58
CA ARG A 69 1.43 14.45 32.64
C ARG A 69 0.56 13.56 31.76
N ILE A 70 -0.54 13.03 32.28
CA ILE A 70 -1.49 12.22 31.49
C ILE A 70 -2.13 13.10 30.42
N GLU A 71 -2.66 14.27 30.79
CA GLU A 71 -3.28 15.21 29.85
C GLU A 71 -2.30 15.68 28.76
N MET A 72 -1.09 16.06 29.14
CA MET A 72 -0.05 16.47 28.19
C MET A 72 0.28 15.35 27.19
N ARG A 73 0.39 14.09 27.66
CA ARG A 73 0.64 12.93 26.80
C ARG A 73 -0.54 12.66 25.87
N SER A 74 -1.77 12.76 26.38
CA SER A 74 -3.00 12.59 25.58
C SER A 74 -3.13 13.64 24.49
N ALA A 75 -2.87 14.91 24.81
CA ALA A 75 -2.87 16.00 23.83
C ALA A 75 -1.79 15.77 22.75
N ARG A 76 -0.58 15.37 23.15
CA ARG A 76 0.50 15.04 22.21
C ARG A 76 0.15 13.86 21.31
N LEU A 77 -0.46 12.81 21.85
CA LEU A 77 -0.92 11.65 21.07
C LEU A 77 -1.94 12.07 20.00
N ALA A 78 -2.83 13.02 20.30
CA ALA A 78 -3.76 13.54 19.31
C ALA A 78 -3.03 14.24 18.15
N VAL A 79 -2.01 15.05 18.44
CA VAL A 79 -1.14 15.68 17.42
C VAL A 79 -0.43 14.61 16.58
N ILE A 80 0.22 13.64 17.22
CA ILE A 80 0.91 12.54 16.52
C ILE A 80 -0.05 11.79 15.61
N ARG A 81 -1.26 11.46 16.06
CA ARG A 81 -2.27 10.74 15.26
C ARG A 81 -2.70 11.53 14.03
N LYS A 82 -2.89 12.85 14.17
CA LYS A 82 -3.19 13.73 13.05
C LYS A 82 -2.05 13.73 12.02
N LYS A 83 -0.81 13.93 12.47
CA LYS A 83 0.39 13.90 11.61
C LYS A 83 0.58 12.55 10.92
N LYS A 84 0.30 11.44 11.61
CA LYS A 84 0.31 10.09 10.99
C LYS A 84 -0.73 9.94 9.89
N ALA A 85 -1.93 10.50 10.05
CA ALA A 85 -2.95 10.47 9.00
C ALA A 85 -2.52 11.28 7.78
N GLU A 86 -1.95 12.48 7.98
CA GLU A 86 -1.39 13.33 6.92
C GLU A 86 -0.26 12.59 6.17
N ALA A 87 0.71 12.03 6.89
CA ALA A 87 1.81 11.27 6.31
C ALA A 87 1.33 10.03 5.55
N LYS A 88 0.33 9.31 6.07
CA LYS A 88 -0.25 8.14 5.38
C LYS A 88 -0.86 8.53 4.05
N LYS A 89 -1.60 9.65 3.98
CA LYS A 89 -2.19 10.08 2.71
C LYS A 89 -1.13 10.55 1.72
N LEU A 90 -0.07 11.20 2.17
CA LEU A 90 1.07 11.54 1.31
C LEU A 90 1.74 10.29 0.73
N TYR A 91 1.98 9.28 1.56
CA TYR A 91 2.51 7.99 1.11
C TYR A 91 1.60 7.33 0.07
N GLU A 92 0.29 7.29 0.33
CA GLU A 92 -0.72 6.75 -0.60
C GLU A 92 -0.68 7.46 -1.96
N VAL A 93 -0.60 8.79 -1.97
CA VAL A 93 -0.54 9.57 -3.23
C VAL A 93 0.78 9.31 -3.97
N LEU A 94 1.90 9.12 -3.26
CA LEU A 94 3.17 8.76 -3.89
C LEU A 94 3.12 7.36 -4.52
N ASP A 95 2.53 6.38 -3.84
CA ASP A 95 2.33 5.02 -4.35
C ASP A 95 1.43 5.03 -5.61
N GLU A 96 0.33 5.79 -5.59
CA GLU A 96 -0.54 6.00 -6.75
C GLU A 96 0.18 6.70 -7.91
N THR A 97 1.02 7.69 -7.60
CA THR A 97 1.80 8.43 -8.60
C THR A 97 2.87 7.54 -9.21
N GLU A 98 3.59 6.76 -8.41
CA GLU A 98 4.57 5.78 -8.87
C GLU A 98 3.91 4.81 -9.85
N ALA A 99 2.80 4.17 -9.45
CA ALA A 99 2.06 3.26 -10.32
C ALA A 99 1.62 3.91 -11.64
N ASN A 100 1.20 5.19 -11.60
CA ASN A 100 0.83 5.94 -12.79
C ASN A 100 2.01 6.22 -13.72
N GLU A 101 3.15 6.65 -13.16
CA GLU A 101 4.38 6.90 -13.93
C GLU A 101 4.96 5.60 -14.51
N GLU A 102 4.86 4.49 -13.77
CA GLU A 102 5.26 3.17 -14.26
C GLU A 102 4.37 2.72 -15.44
N ASP A 103 3.05 2.85 -15.33
CA ASP A 103 2.11 2.52 -16.42
C ASP A 103 2.41 3.37 -17.68
N ALA A 104 2.63 4.67 -17.51
CA ALA A 104 3.00 5.55 -18.61
C ALA A 104 4.33 5.13 -19.28
N ARG A 105 5.36 4.85 -18.47
CA ARG A 105 6.66 4.36 -18.94
C ARG A 105 6.53 3.04 -19.69
N GLU A 106 5.72 2.10 -19.20
CA GLU A 106 5.47 0.82 -19.87
C GLU A 106 4.74 1.02 -21.21
N GLY A 107 3.82 1.97 -21.29
CA GLY A 107 3.17 2.40 -22.52
C GLY A 107 4.17 2.90 -23.57
N ASP A 108 5.10 3.76 -23.17
CA ASP A 108 6.14 4.29 -24.05
C ASP A 108 7.11 3.19 -24.52
N ILE A 109 7.53 2.29 -23.62
CA ILE A 109 8.36 1.13 -23.96
C ILE A 109 7.64 0.24 -24.98
N ALA A 110 6.35 -0.01 -24.81
CA ALA A 110 5.55 -0.81 -25.74
C ALA A 110 5.47 -0.15 -27.13
N LEU A 111 5.30 1.18 -27.18
CA LEU A 111 5.31 1.94 -28.43
C LEU A 111 6.64 1.80 -29.16
N VAL A 112 7.77 1.98 -28.45
CA VAL A 112 9.12 1.82 -29.01
C VAL A 112 9.33 0.40 -29.51
N ALA A 113 8.99 -0.61 -28.70
CA ALA A 113 9.16 -2.02 -29.05
C ALA A 113 8.40 -2.40 -30.33
N ARG A 114 7.12 -2.00 -30.44
CA ARG A 114 6.29 -2.25 -31.62
C ARG A 114 6.82 -1.54 -32.86
N THR A 115 7.27 -0.30 -32.70
CA THR A 115 7.85 0.49 -33.80
C THR A 115 9.13 -0.17 -34.31
N ALA A 116 10.04 -0.54 -33.42
CA ALA A 116 11.27 -1.24 -33.76
C ALA A 116 11.00 -2.59 -34.44
N GLN A 117 10.05 -3.38 -33.93
CA GLN A 117 9.66 -4.66 -34.52
C GLN A 117 9.06 -4.50 -35.93
N THR A 118 8.29 -3.44 -36.16
CA THR A 118 7.71 -3.16 -37.48
C THR A 118 8.79 -2.71 -38.46
N ALA A 119 9.67 -1.79 -38.02
CA ALA A 119 10.78 -1.30 -38.82
C ALA A 119 11.78 -2.41 -39.16
N SER A 120 12.06 -3.35 -38.24
CA SER A 120 12.97 -4.46 -38.51
C SER A 120 12.44 -5.45 -39.55
N LYS A 121 11.11 -5.53 -39.73
CA LYS A 121 10.49 -6.42 -40.73
C LYS A 121 10.38 -5.78 -42.10
N HIS A 122 10.20 -4.47 -42.16
CA HIS A 122 9.80 -3.78 -43.39
C HIS A 122 10.77 -2.72 -43.89
N VAL A 123 11.71 -2.27 -43.04
CA VAL A 123 12.64 -1.17 -43.36
C VAL A 123 14.09 -1.65 -43.30
N ASP A 124 14.57 -2.08 -42.13
CA ASP A 124 15.95 -2.52 -41.93
C ASP A 124 16.05 -3.63 -40.87
N PRO A 125 16.37 -4.88 -41.26
CA PRO A 125 16.54 -6.00 -40.34
C PRO A 125 17.57 -5.77 -39.22
N SER A 126 18.57 -4.91 -39.42
CA SER A 126 19.61 -4.63 -38.42
C SER A 126 19.06 -3.98 -37.14
N LEU A 127 17.92 -3.27 -37.24
CA LEU A 127 17.24 -2.63 -36.12
C LEU A 127 16.79 -3.62 -35.05
N ALA A 128 16.57 -4.88 -35.41
CA ALA A 128 16.21 -5.92 -34.44
C ALA A 128 17.32 -6.12 -33.39
N ALA A 129 18.59 -6.07 -33.79
CA ALA A 129 19.71 -6.23 -32.88
C ALA A 129 19.88 -5.01 -31.95
N LEU A 130 19.61 -3.81 -32.46
CA LEU A 130 19.72 -2.56 -31.68
C LEU A 130 18.66 -2.47 -30.56
N PHE A 131 17.46 -3.02 -30.79
CA PHE A 131 16.35 -2.97 -29.84
C PHE A 131 16.01 -4.33 -29.20
N GLU A 132 16.94 -5.30 -29.24
CA GLU A 132 16.70 -6.68 -28.77
C GLU A 132 16.17 -6.71 -27.33
N LYS A 133 16.82 -5.97 -26.42
CA LYS A 133 16.44 -5.94 -25.00
C LYS A 133 15.05 -5.36 -24.78
N THR A 134 14.70 -4.29 -25.49
CA THR A 134 13.39 -3.64 -25.41
C THR A 134 12.29 -4.56 -25.92
N MET A 135 12.51 -5.21 -27.06
CA MET A 135 11.55 -6.19 -27.61
C MET A 135 11.39 -7.41 -26.70
N LYS A 136 12.49 -7.92 -26.13
CA LYS A 136 12.48 -9.03 -25.17
C LYS A 136 11.78 -8.66 -23.86
N TYR A 137 11.97 -7.44 -23.36
CA TYR A 137 11.26 -6.96 -22.18
C TYR A 137 9.76 -6.87 -22.44
N TYR A 138 9.38 -6.25 -23.56
CA TYR A 138 7.98 -6.12 -23.99
C TYR A 138 7.28 -7.48 -24.18
N SER A 139 7.98 -8.50 -24.68
CA SER A 139 7.39 -9.82 -24.92
C SER A 139 7.02 -10.58 -23.63
N GLN A 140 7.61 -10.24 -22.49
CA GLN A 140 7.43 -10.99 -21.24
C GLN A 140 5.97 -11.13 -20.81
N ILE A 141 5.15 -10.08 -21.01
CA ILE A 141 3.73 -10.11 -20.69
C ILE A 141 2.99 -11.08 -21.62
N GLY A 142 3.29 -11.03 -22.91
CA GLY A 142 2.72 -11.95 -23.91
C GLY A 142 3.11 -13.41 -23.64
N ASP A 143 4.36 -13.64 -23.29
CA ASP A 143 4.91 -14.97 -22.99
C ASP A 143 4.24 -15.57 -21.75
N LYS A 144 4.07 -14.78 -20.69
CA LYS A 144 3.32 -15.18 -19.49
C LYS A 144 1.86 -15.49 -19.81
N ALA A 145 1.17 -14.62 -20.57
CA ALA A 145 -0.22 -14.84 -20.95
C ALA A 145 -0.39 -16.12 -21.79
N ALA A 146 0.52 -16.38 -22.74
CA ALA A 146 0.52 -17.59 -23.54
C ALA A 146 0.76 -18.84 -22.67
N ALA A 147 1.70 -18.78 -21.72
CA ALA A 147 1.95 -19.87 -20.78
C ALA A 147 0.72 -20.18 -19.90
N THR A 148 0.05 -19.15 -19.38
CA THR A 148 -1.19 -19.31 -18.61
C THR A 148 -2.31 -19.93 -19.45
N ARG A 149 -2.51 -19.48 -20.70
CA ARG A 149 -3.50 -20.07 -21.62
C ARG A 149 -3.22 -21.55 -21.87
N ARG A 150 -1.97 -21.92 -22.14
CA ARG A 150 -1.56 -23.32 -22.33
C ARG A 150 -1.84 -24.17 -21.08
N ARG A 151 -1.54 -23.64 -19.89
CA ARG A 151 -1.80 -24.32 -18.62
C ARG A 151 -3.31 -24.55 -18.41
N ASN A 152 -4.13 -23.54 -18.67
CA ASN A 152 -5.58 -23.63 -18.51
C ASN A 152 -6.20 -24.64 -19.49
N LEU A 153 -5.77 -24.65 -20.75
CA LEU A 153 -6.21 -25.63 -21.75
C LEU A 153 -5.87 -27.07 -21.32
N LYS A 154 -4.65 -27.29 -20.81
CA LYS A 154 -4.23 -28.59 -20.30
C LYS A 154 -5.06 -29.02 -19.08
N ALA A 155 -5.25 -28.13 -18.12
CA ALA A 155 -6.05 -28.41 -16.93
C ALA A 155 -7.54 -28.70 -17.27
N ALA A 156 -8.11 -27.98 -18.25
CA ALA A 156 -9.46 -28.25 -18.74
C ALA A 156 -9.57 -29.62 -19.44
N ALA A 157 -8.58 -29.99 -20.25
CA ALA A 157 -8.54 -31.30 -20.90
C ALA A 157 -8.40 -32.45 -19.87
N GLU A 158 -7.56 -32.27 -18.85
CA GLU A 158 -7.40 -33.25 -17.76
C GLU A 158 -8.66 -33.36 -16.89
N ALA A 159 -9.35 -32.25 -16.62
CA ALA A 159 -10.63 -32.25 -15.91
C ALA A 159 -11.71 -32.96 -16.71
N ALA A 160 -11.81 -32.70 -18.02
CA ALA A 160 -12.76 -33.36 -18.92
C ALA A 160 -12.52 -34.88 -18.99
N ALA A 161 -11.25 -35.30 -19.09
CA ALA A 161 -10.88 -36.72 -19.05
C ALA A 161 -11.28 -37.40 -17.72
N ARG A 162 -11.06 -36.74 -16.58
CA ARG A 162 -11.46 -37.28 -15.26
C ARG A 162 -12.97 -37.40 -15.09
N THR A 163 -13.75 -36.47 -15.66
CA THR A 163 -15.22 -36.58 -15.67
C THR A 163 -15.72 -37.67 -16.61
N ALA A 164 -15.06 -37.89 -17.75
CA ALA A 164 -15.40 -38.97 -18.67
C ALA A 164 -15.07 -40.35 -18.08
N ASP A 165 -13.93 -40.49 -17.41
CA ASP A 165 -13.56 -41.73 -16.72
C ASP A 165 -14.49 -42.04 -15.54
N LYS A 166 -14.93 -41.02 -14.79
CA LYS A 166 -15.94 -41.19 -13.73
C LYS A 166 -17.33 -41.56 -14.28
N ALA A 167 -17.71 -41.05 -15.44
CA ALA A 167 -19.00 -41.39 -16.08
C ALA A 167 -19.01 -42.81 -16.67
N ASN A 168 -17.87 -43.34 -17.10
CA ASN A 168 -17.74 -44.71 -17.61
C ASN A 168 -17.54 -45.78 -16.53
N ALA A 169 -17.19 -45.38 -15.30
CA ALA A 169 -16.95 -46.30 -14.18
C ALA A 169 -18.21 -46.67 -13.37
N ASP A 170 -19.38 -46.17 -13.76
CA ASP A 170 -20.67 -46.48 -13.12
C ASP A 170 -21.73 -46.92 -14.15
N PRO A 171 -21.53 -48.06 -14.86
CA PRO A 171 -22.61 -48.68 -15.60
C PRO A 171 -23.46 -49.51 -14.62
N SER A 172 -24.76 -49.20 -14.58
CA SER A 172 -25.79 -49.92 -13.81
C SER A 172 -25.80 -51.43 -14.05
#